data_AF-A0A5P8P2J9-F1
#
_entry.id   AF-A0A5P8P2J9-F1
#
_cell.length_a   1.000
_cell.length_b   1.000
_cell.length_c   1.000
_cell.angle_alpha   90.00
_cell.angle_beta   90.00
_cell.angle_gamma   90.00
#
_symmetry.space_group_name_H-M   'P 1'
#
loop_
_entity.id
_entity.type
_entity.pdbx_description
1 polymer ?
#
loop_
_entity_poly.entity_id
_entity_poly.type
_entity_poly.pdbx_seq_one_letter_code
_entity_poly.pdbx_strand_id
1 'polypeptide(L)'
;MASIKEYLTNDHRRCDDIFASMEEKANESLSAAKDITQEFIDATERHFQMEERVMFAEFEQKTGMTQGPTAMMRQEHTQMRSLMQQMIDAIEADDKDKFFGLTETLMILLQQHNMKEEQMLYTMAQQHLSADADRIVDMMDSIVPE
;
A
#
# COMPACT_ATOMS: atom_id res chain seq x y z
N MET A 1 -2.50 21.61 -10.79
CA MET A 1 -2.95 21.23 -9.45
C MET A 1 -3.12 19.73 -9.45
N ALA A 2 -2.20 19.07 -8.75
CA ALA A 2 -2.26 17.66 -8.46
C ALA A 2 -3.46 17.36 -7.55
N SER A 3 -3.96 16.13 -7.65
CA SER A 3 -4.99 15.58 -6.78
C SER A 3 -4.35 14.48 -5.96
N ILE A 4 -4.29 14.65 -4.64
CA ILE A 4 -3.76 13.65 -3.70
C ILE A 4 -4.52 12.33 -3.89
N LYS A 5 -5.85 12.44 -4.05
CA LYS A 5 -6.72 11.29 -4.30
C LYS A 5 -6.35 10.56 -5.58
N GLU A 6 -6.24 11.28 -6.70
CA GLU A 6 -5.91 10.62 -7.98
C GLU A 6 -4.49 10.04 -7.96
N TYR A 7 -3.54 10.72 -7.32
CA TYR A 7 -2.16 10.24 -7.18
C TYR A 7 -2.10 8.91 -6.43
N LEU A 8 -2.67 8.83 -5.23
CA LEU A 8 -2.63 7.60 -4.42
C LEU A 8 -3.47 6.47 -5.03
N THR A 9 -4.64 6.77 -5.61
CA THR A 9 -5.41 5.77 -6.38
C THR A 9 -4.66 5.23 -7.60
N ASN A 10 -3.82 6.05 -8.25
CA ASN A 10 -2.96 5.54 -9.32
C ASN A 10 -1.87 4.61 -8.78
N ASP A 11 -1.34 4.90 -7.60
CA ASP A 11 -0.30 4.09 -6.97
C ASP A 11 -0.85 2.75 -6.45
N HIS A 12 -2.10 2.71 -5.94
CA HIS A 12 -2.83 1.45 -5.70
C HIS A 12 -2.88 0.58 -6.94
N ARG A 13 -3.32 1.14 -8.08
CA ARG A 13 -3.40 0.39 -9.35
C ARG A 13 -2.05 -0.15 -9.78
N ARG A 14 -0.98 0.61 -9.57
CA ARG A 14 0.38 0.13 -9.82
C ARG A 14 0.73 -1.05 -8.93
N CYS A 15 0.43 -1.00 -7.63
CA CYS A 15 0.66 -2.13 -6.73
C CYS A 15 -0.15 -3.37 -7.14
N ASP A 16 -1.42 -3.18 -7.53
CA ASP A 16 -2.30 -4.25 -8.01
C ASP A 16 -1.76 -4.92 -9.29
N ASP A 17 -1.22 -4.14 -10.23
CA ASP A 17 -0.62 -4.66 -11.48
C ASP A 17 0.63 -5.52 -11.19
N ILE A 18 1.47 -5.10 -10.23
CA ILE A 18 2.65 -5.88 -9.81
C ILE A 18 2.20 -7.16 -9.09
N PHE A 19 1.18 -7.07 -8.23
CA PHE A 19 0.61 -8.23 -7.54
C PHE A 19 0.09 -9.28 -8.53
N ALA A 20 -0.68 -8.87 -9.54
CA ALA A 20 -1.19 -9.78 -10.56
C ALA A 20 -0.05 -10.48 -11.33
N SER A 21 0.98 -9.71 -11.69
CA SER A 21 2.18 -10.25 -12.36
C SER A 21 2.96 -11.22 -11.46
N MET A 22 3.01 -10.96 -10.15
CA MET A 22 3.59 -11.84 -9.15
C MET A 22 2.85 -13.19 -9.09
N GLU A 23 1.52 -13.17 -9.04
CA GLU A 23 0.72 -14.41 -9.02
C GLU A 23 0.90 -15.22 -10.31
N GLU A 24 0.96 -14.57 -11.48
CA GLU A 24 1.26 -15.24 -12.75
C GLU A 24 2.61 -15.96 -12.71
N LYS A 25 3.65 -15.31 -12.17
CA LYS A 25 4.99 -15.90 -12.03
C LYS A 25 5.01 -17.05 -11.02
N ALA A 26 4.28 -16.93 -9.91
CA ALA A 26 4.21 -17.96 -8.89
C ALA A 26 3.55 -19.25 -9.40
N ASN A 27 2.63 -19.13 -10.36
CA ASN A 27 2.04 -20.28 -11.04
C ASN A 27 3.08 -21.09 -11.83
N GLU A 28 4.13 -20.45 -12.37
CA GLU A 28 5.27 -21.14 -12.97
C GLU A 28 6.11 -21.82 -11.88
N SER A 29 6.67 -21.03 -10.95
CA SER A 29 7.39 -21.50 -9.75
C SER A 29 7.64 -20.37 -8.76
N LEU A 30 7.81 -20.68 -7.47
CA LEU A 30 8.18 -19.65 -6.48
C LEU A 30 9.56 -19.05 -6.75
N SER A 31 10.49 -19.86 -7.27
CA SER A 31 11.79 -19.34 -7.72
C SER A 31 11.67 -18.30 -8.84
N ALA A 32 10.70 -18.43 -9.74
CA ALA A 32 10.45 -17.45 -10.81
C ALA A 32 9.71 -16.20 -10.30
N ALA A 33 8.96 -16.34 -9.21
CA ALA A 33 8.22 -15.24 -8.58
C ALA A 33 9.06 -14.40 -7.62
N LYS A 34 10.20 -14.92 -7.12
CA LYS A 34 10.98 -14.30 -6.04
C LYS A 34 11.25 -12.81 -6.26
N ASP A 35 11.78 -12.43 -7.42
CA ASP A 35 12.17 -11.04 -7.69
C ASP A 35 10.94 -10.12 -7.79
N ILE A 36 9.85 -10.59 -8.40
CA ILE A 36 8.62 -9.80 -8.54
C ILE A 36 7.81 -9.75 -7.24
N THR A 37 7.91 -10.76 -6.37
CA THR A 37 7.39 -10.69 -5.01
C THR A 37 8.13 -9.62 -4.21
N GLN A 38 9.46 -9.54 -4.33
CA GLN A 38 10.20 -8.47 -3.67
C GLN A 38 9.82 -7.09 -4.23
N GLU A 39 9.68 -6.96 -5.55
CA GLU A 39 9.22 -5.71 -6.17
C GLU A 39 7.83 -5.29 -5.66
N PHE A 40 6.89 -6.23 -5.55
CA PHE A 40 5.56 -5.97 -4.98
C PHE A 40 5.67 -5.46 -3.54
N ILE A 41 6.43 -6.16 -2.69
CA ILE A 41 6.61 -5.79 -1.27
C ILE A 41 7.23 -4.39 -1.14
N ASP A 42 8.27 -4.10 -1.93
CA ASP A 42 8.95 -2.80 -1.92
C ASP A 42 8.01 -1.67 -2.40
N ALA A 43 7.18 -1.94 -3.42
CA ALA A 43 6.22 -0.98 -3.94
C ALA A 43 5.11 -0.70 -2.91
N THR A 44 4.54 -1.74 -2.29
CA THR A 44 3.50 -1.61 -1.27
C THR A 44 4.05 -0.96 0.01
N GLU A 45 5.28 -1.27 0.43
CA GLU A 45 5.90 -0.60 1.57
C GLU A 45 6.14 0.88 1.27
N ARG A 46 6.63 1.22 0.08
CA ARG A 46 6.77 2.62 -0.35
C ARG A 46 5.41 3.33 -0.30
N HIS A 47 4.35 2.68 -0.78
CA HIS A 47 2.99 3.21 -0.71
C HIS A 47 2.61 3.57 0.73
N PHE A 48 2.69 2.61 1.65
CA PHE A 48 2.39 2.84 3.07
C PHE A 48 3.25 3.96 3.67
N GLN A 49 4.51 4.08 3.28
CA GLN A 49 5.36 5.16 3.78
C GLN A 49 4.96 6.53 3.25
N MET A 50 4.54 6.65 1.98
CA MET A 50 4.00 7.91 1.45
C MET A 50 2.76 8.34 2.26
N GLU A 51 1.89 7.41 2.57
CA GLU A 51 0.71 7.69 3.37
C GLU A 51 1.06 8.03 4.82
N GLU A 52 1.75 7.15 5.52
CA GLU A 52 2.00 7.27 6.96
C GLU A 52 2.86 8.48 7.31
N ARG A 53 3.89 8.76 6.51
CA ARG A 53 4.91 9.77 6.80
C ARG A 53 4.58 11.13 6.20
N VAL A 54 3.75 11.17 5.15
CA VAL A 54 3.38 12.42 4.47
C VAL A 54 1.88 12.66 4.56
N MET A 55 1.06 11.90 3.84
CA MET A 55 -0.35 12.26 3.67
C MET A 55 -1.12 12.24 4.99
N PHE A 56 -1.00 11.17 5.79
CA PHE A 56 -1.63 11.06 7.11
C PHE A 56 -1.11 12.12 8.07
N ALA A 57 0.21 12.39 8.06
CA ALA A 57 0.81 13.40 8.93
C ALA A 57 0.27 14.81 8.63
N GLU A 58 0.23 15.19 7.35
CA GLU A 58 -0.31 16.48 6.90
C GLU A 58 -1.82 16.59 7.17
N PHE A 59 -2.57 15.50 6.93
CA PHE A 59 -4.00 15.42 7.24
C PHE A 59 -4.27 15.61 8.74
N GLU A 60 -3.55 14.88 9.60
CA GLU A 60 -3.67 14.96 11.05
C GLU A 60 -3.28 16.35 11.58
N GLN A 61 -2.21 16.95 11.03
CA GLN A 61 -1.80 18.30 11.39
C GLN A 61 -2.86 19.35 11.00
N LYS A 62 -3.48 19.20 9.83
CA LYS A 62 -4.49 20.16 9.34
C LYS A 62 -5.82 20.06 10.08
N THR A 63 -6.24 18.84 10.44
CA THR A 63 -7.58 18.56 10.97
C THR A 63 -7.61 18.36 12.49
N GLY A 64 -6.48 18.01 13.10
CA GLY A 64 -6.40 17.56 14.49
C GLY A 64 -6.93 16.13 14.71
N MET A 65 -7.36 15.43 13.66
CA MET A 65 -7.97 14.09 13.75
C MET A 65 -6.90 12.99 13.85
N THR A 66 -6.30 12.84 15.03
CA THR A 66 -5.26 11.82 15.29
C THR A 66 -5.80 10.46 15.71
N GLN A 67 -7.11 10.38 15.97
CA GLN A 67 -7.84 9.16 16.31
C GLN A 67 -8.94 9.00 15.27
N GLY A 68 -8.97 7.86 14.56
CA GLY A 68 -9.96 7.60 13.51
C GLY A 68 -9.33 6.95 12.27
N PRO A 69 -9.60 7.47 11.06
CA PRO A 69 -9.31 6.74 9.81
C PRO A 69 -7.82 6.42 9.64
N THR A 70 -6.93 7.38 9.86
CA THR A 70 -5.47 7.18 9.73
C THR A 70 -4.90 6.20 10.75
N ALA A 71 -5.47 6.11 11.96
CA ALA A 71 -5.07 5.14 12.97
C ALA A 71 -5.49 3.71 12.58
N MET A 72 -6.68 3.56 12.00
CA MET A 72 -7.17 2.27 11.47
C MET A 72 -6.32 1.80 10.29
N MET A 73 -5.97 2.70 9.35
CA MET A 73 -5.13 2.34 8.19
C MET A 73 -3.77 1.81 8.64
N ARG A 74 -3.09 2.48 9.59
CA ARG A 74 -1.81 2.00 10.16
C ARG A 74 -1.90 0.60 10.80
N GLN A 75 -3.03 0.28 11.45
CA GLN A 75 -3.24 -1.07 11.99
C GLN A 75 -3.33 -2.12 10.89
N GLU A 76 -3.97 -1.79 9.77
CA GLU A 76 -4.08 -2.68 8.62
C GLU A 76 -2.76 -2.80 7.86
N HIS A 77 -2.00 -1.71 7.68
CA HIS A 77 -0.66 -1.77 7.13
C HIS A 77 0.23 -2.72 7.93
N THR A 78 0.13 -2.70 9.26
CA THR A 78 0.87 -3.63 10.13
C THR A 78 0.49 -5.09 9.86
N GLN A 79 -0.79 -5.38 9.64
CA GLN A 79 -1.26 -6.72 9.30
C GLN A 79 -0.76 -7.16 7.91
N MET A 80 -0.83 -6.27 6.92
CA MET A 80 -0.38 -6.53 5.55
C MET A 80 1.14 -6.75 5.49
N ARG A 81 1.94 -5.94 6.21
CA ARG A 81 3.39 -6.17 6.38
C ARG A 81 3.71 -7.55 6.95
N SER A 82 2.94 -8.01 7.93
CA SER A 82 3.10 -9.36 8.49
C SER A 82 2.80 -10.46 7.47
N LEU A 83 1.79 -10.28 6.61
CA LEU A 83 1.48 -11.22 5.53
C LEU A 83 2.58 -11.23 4.46
N MET A 84 3.06 -10.06 4.05
CA MET A 84 4.16 -9.91 3.09
C MET A 84 5.43 -10.62 3.59
N GLN A 85 5.77 -10.48 4.87
CA GLN A 85 6.91 -11.22 5.44
C GLN A 85 6.69 -12.74 5.39
N GLN A 86 5.48 -13.21 5.72
CA GLN A 86 5.17 -14.65 5.65
C GLN A 86 5.20 -15.19 4.21
N MET A 87 4.93 -14.36 3.21
CA MET A 87 5.08 -14.74 1.79
C MET A 87 6.55 -14.96 1.43
N ILE A 88 7.46 -14.11 1.91
CA ILE A 88 8.90 -14.30 1.75
C ILE A 88 9.31 -15.64 2.38
N ASP A 89 8.89 -15.89 3.62
CA ASP A 89 9.20 -17.15 4.31
C ASP A 89 8.67 -18.38 3.55
N ALA A 90 7.50 -18.27 2.90
CA ALA A 90 6.93 -19.33 2.08
C ALA A 90 7.74 -19.58 0.79
N ILE A 91 8.26 -18.53 0.15
CA ILE A 91 9.18 -18.65 -0.99
C ILE A 91 10.48 -19.35 -0.55
N GLU A 92 11.05 -18.98 0.59
CA GLU A 92 12.28 -19.60 1.11
C GLU A 92 12.09 -21.09 1.44
N ALA A 93 10.90 -21.46 1.90
CA ALA A 93 10.52 -22.84 2.19
C ALA A 93 10.06 -23.64 0.94
N ASP A 94 9.96 -22.99 -0.23
CA ASP A 94 9.33 -23.53 -1.45
C ASP A 94 7.90 -24.08 -1.20
N ASP A 95 7.15 -23.44 -0.30
CA ASP A 95 5.80 -23.84 0.10
C ASP A 95 4.74 -23.10 -0.71
N LYS A 96 4.39 -23.67 -1.87
CA LYS A 96 3.40 -23.09 -2.81
C LYS A 96 2.01 -22.93 -2.20
N ASP A 97 1.53 -23.93 -1.47
CA ASP A 97 0.18 -23.90 -0.90
C ASP A 97 0.06 -22.77 0.13
N LYS A 98 1.08 -22.61 0.98
CA LYS A 98 1.14 -21.50 1.92
C LYS A 98 1.25 -20.16 1.21
N PHE A 99 2.10 -20.05 0.18
CA PHE A 99 2.27 -18.81 -0.58
C PHE A 99 0.93 -18.33 -1.16
N PHE A 100 0.21 -19.19 -1.90
CA PHE A 100 -1.07 -18.81 -2.50
C PHE A 100 -2.18 -18.54 -1.47
N GLY A 101 -2.20 -19.26 -0.35
CA GLY A 101 -3.13 -18.94 0.74
C GLY A 101 -2.88 -17.57 1.37
N LEU A 102 -1.61 -17.16 1.47
CA LEU A 102 -1.24 -15.82 1.95
C LEU A 102 -1.57 -14.74 0.92
N THR A 103 -1.33 -14.96 -0.38
CA THR A 103 -1.67 -13.99 -1.43
C THR A 103 -3.18 -13.74 -1.50
N GLU A 104 -4.01 -14.79 -1.42
CA GLU A 104 -5.47 -14.64 -1.38
C GLU A 104 -5.92 -13.80 -0.17
N THR A 105 -5.37 -14.09 1.01
CA THR A 105 -5.66 -13.34 2.23
C THR A 105 -5.25 -11.87 2.10
N LEU A 106 -4.04 -11.61 1.58
CA LEU A 106 -3.51 -10.27 1.39
C LEU A 106 -4.33 -9.48 0.37
N MET A 107 -4.71 -10.08 -0.76
CA MET A 107 -5.53 -9.45 -1.78
C MET A 107 -6.88 -8.99 -1.22
N ILE A 108 -7.56 -9.82 -0.43
CA ILE A 108 -8.84 -9.45 0.19
C ILE A 108 -8.65 -8.25 1.13
N LEU A 109 -7.58 -8.24 1.93
CA LEU A 109 -7.30 -7.13 2.83
C LEU A 109 -6.96 -5.84 2.08
N LEU A 110 -6.10 -5.90 1.06
CA LEU A 110 -5.75 -4.75 0.20
C LEU A 110 -7.01 -4.16 -0.44
N GLN A 111 -7.88 -4.98 -1.03
CA GLN A 111 -9.11 -4.50 -1.65
C GLN A 111 -10.02 -3.76 -0.64
N GLN A 112 -10.21 -4.34 0.56
CA GLN A 112 -11.01 -3.71 1.61
C GLN A 112 -10.37 -2.43 2.14
N HIS A 113 -9.05 -2.44 2.26
CA HIS A 113 -8.24 -1.31 2.70
C HIS A 113 -8.34 -0.15 1.70
N ASN A 114 -7.96 -0.39 0.44
CA ASN A 114 -7.97 0.59 -0.65
C ASN A 114 -9.36 1.21 -0.82
N MET A 115 -10.43 0.40 -0.73
CA MET A 115 -11.80 0.91 -0.80
C MET A 115 -12.12 1.94 0.29
N LYS A 116 -11.66 1.74 1.53
CA LYS A 116 -11.89 2.70 2.62
C LYS A 116 -11.12 3.98 2.40
N GLU A 117 -9.89 3.87 1.90
CA GLU A 117 -9.07 5.03 1.64
C GLU A 117 -9.62 5.86 0.48
N GLU A 118 -9.87 5.24 -0.66
CA GLU A 118 -10.32 5.94 -1.86
C GLU A 118 -11.70 6.56 -1.71
N GLN A 119 -12.62 5.88 -1.02
CA GLN A 119 -13.98 6.37 -0.84
C GLN A 119 -14.06 7.42 0.27
N MET A 120 -13.34 7.22 1.38
CA MET A 120 -13.44 8.10 2.55
C MET A 120 -12.19 8.94 2.74
N LEU A 121 -11.04 8.32 3.06
CA LEU A 121 -9.87 9.05 3.57
C LEU A 121 -9.29 10.01 2.53
N TYR A 122 -9.06 9.57 1.30
CA TYR A 122 -8.52 10.42 0.24
C TYR A 122 -9.49 11.52 -0.17
N THR A 123 -10.80 11.25 -0.12
CA THR A 123 -11.83 12.28 -0.34
C THR A 123 -11.73 13.36 0.74
N MET A 124 -11.57 12.98 2.01
CA MET A 124 -11.39 13.91 3.12
C MET A 124 -10.05 14.66 3.03
N ALA A 125 -8.97 13.96 2.72
CA ALA A 125 -7.65 14.55 2.55
C ALA A 125 -7.66 15.59 1.44
N GLN A 126 -8.24 15.27 0.28
CA GLN A 126 -8.37 16.22 -0.83
C GLN A 126 -9.18 17.46 -0.44
N GLN A 127 -10.27 17.31 0.33
CA GLN A 127 -11.07 18.45 0.79
C GLN A 127 -10.28 19.39 1.71
N HIS A 128 -9.51 18.84 2.64
CA HIS A 128 -8.77 19.62 3.64
C HIS A 128 -7.40 20.13 3.17
N LEU A 129 -6.77 19.42 2.24
CA LEU A 129 -5.37 19.64 1.81
C LEU A 129 -5.27 20.15 0.37
N SER A 130 -6.38 20.41 -0.33
CA SER A 130 -6.37 20.85 -1.74
C SER A 130 -5.44 22.03 -2.04
N ALA A 131 -5.34 23.00 -1.13
CA ALA A 131 -4.46 24.16 -1.29
C ALA A 131 -2.96 23.80 -1.25
N ASP A 132 -2.62 22.70 -0.58
CA ASP A 132 -1.26 22.22 -0.35
C ASP A 132 -0.93 20.97 -1.20
N ALA A 133 -1.85 20.56 -2.11
CA ALA A 133 -1.80 19.27 -2.78
C ALA A 133 -0.54 19.06 -3.64
N ASP A 134 -0.12 20.07 -4.41
CA ASP A 134 1.10 20.00 -5.23
C ASP A 134 2.33 19.73 -4.34
N ARG A 135 2.49 20.48 -3.23
CA ARG A 135 3.58 20.28 -2.26
C ARG A 135 3.56 18.89 -1.63
N ILE A 136 2.38 18.40 -1.26
CA ILE A 136 2.23 17.11 -0.59
C ILE A 136 2.59 15.97 -1.54
N VAL A 137 2.18 16.05 -2.81
CA VAL A 137 2.58 15.08 -3.84
C VAL A 137 4.09 15.11 -4.07
N ASP A 138 4.70 16.29 -4.17
CA ASP A 138 6.17 16.40 -4.30
C ASP A 138 6.92 15.77 -3.10
N MET A 139 6.37 15.91 -1.87
CA MET A 139 6.92 15.28 -0.67
C MET A 139 6.80 13.76 -0.71
N MET A 140 5.67 13.21 -1.17
CA MET A 140 5.48 11.78 -1.35
C MET A 140 6.45 11.22 -2.41
N ASP A 141 6.59 11.90 -3.55
CA ASP A 141 7.55 11.49 -4.60
C ASP A 141 9.00 11.45 -4.08
N SER A 142 9.36 12.42 -3.24
CA SER A 142 10.72 12.57 -2.71
C SER A 142 11.05 11.62 -1.56
N ILE A 143 10.11 10.78 -1.11
CA ILE A 143 10.37 9.86 -0.01
C ILE A 143 11.43 8.83 -0.41
N VAL A 144 12.38 8.59 0.48
CA VAL A 144 13.30 7.45 0.39
C VAL A 144 12.75 6.38 1.32
N PRO A 145 12.32 5.22 0.79
CA PRO A 145 11.88 4.10 1.61
C PRO A 145 12.99 3.70 2.59
N GLU A 146 12.65 3.48 3.85
CA GLU A 146 13.57 2.98 4.89
C GLU A 146 13.94 1.50 4.69
#